data_AF-A0A6A5AI30-F1
#
_entry.id   AF-A0A6A5AI30-F1
#
_cell.length_a   1.000
_cell.length_b   1.000
_cell.length_c   1.000
_cell.angle_alpha   90.00
_cell.angle_beta   90.00
_cell.angle_gamma   90.00
#
_symmetry.space_group_name_H-M   'P 1'
#
loop_
_entity.id
_entity.type
_entity.pdbx_description
1 polymer ?
#
loop_
_entity_poly.entity_id
_entity_poly.type
_entity_poly.pdbx_seq_one_letter_code
_entity_poly.pdbx_strand_id
1 'polypeptide(L)'
;MGVPSRATAAKGATLDHEELEALSQSHKVLEQAYSVDSKSPDLVDQIADHSEPTSHNYFFEPYTNTAAGWQAQLVHKQKLLPYPAAITSAYDNMRSGSFSGLLQEIHHAWVSVDNVLFLWDYTRAERFVVFDGIDQTISAVAIAKPIPGVFKAFVKHVLVVATASDMRLVPILYEHSDPVNGAIRLQATKLCISTDDVTVKKIVSTAGGRIFFGGSDGHLHEFVYDATEGMLHQLGWKRKCRKETHTQSLSTYIPSIFRSLTGALSSSHGKIVDLTIDAERQEWA
;
A
#
# COMPACT_ATOMS: atom_id res chain seq x y z
N MET A 1 41.02 -4.65 38.53
CA MET A 1 39.96 -3.67 38.23
C MET A 1 38.63 -4.41 38.27
N GLY A 2 37.75 -3.99 39.16
CA GLY A 2 36.57 -4.76 39.56
C GLY A 2 35.45 -4.74 38.53
N VAL A 3 34.86 -5.90 38.31
CA VAL A 3 33.51 -6.05 37.79
C VAL A 3 32.64 -6.39 39.00
N PRO A 4 31.60 -5.61 39.36
CA PRO A 4 30.63 -6.07 40.33
C PRO A 4 29.71 -7.07 39.62
N SER A 5 29.91 -8.35 39.93
CA SER A 5 28.89 -9.39 39.75
C SER A 5 27.83 -9.23 40.84
N ARG A 6 26.59 -8.93 40.44
CA ARG A 6 25.42 -9.17 41.29
C ARG A 6 24.16 -9.32 40.45
N ALA A 7 24.01 -10.47 39.79
CA ALA A 7 22.68 -11.00 39.52
C ALA A 7 22.17 -11.63 40.82
N THR A 8 21.47 -10.86 41.65
CA THR A 8 20.64 -11.43 42.72
C THR A 8 19.46 -12.12 42.05
N ALA A 9 19.54 -13.45 41.93
CA ALA A 9 18.38 -14.30 41.71
C ALA A 9 17.37 -14.00 42.84
N ALA A 10 16.21 -13.45 42.48
CA ALA A 10 15.10 -13.29 43.40
C ALA A 10 14.67 -14.69 43.87
N LYS A 11 14.93 -15.01 45.14
CA LYS A 11 14.32 -16.16 45.82
C LYS A 11 12.81 -16.06 45.63
N GLY A 12 12.17 -17.13 45.16
CA GLY A 12 10.71 -17.21 45.07
C GLY A 12 10.11 -16.92 46.44
N ALA A 13 9.45 -15.77 46.55
CA ALA A 13 8.67 -15.43 47.72
C ALA A 13 7.42 -16.32 47.71
N THR A 14 7.27 -17.14 48.75
CA THR A 14 6.01 -17.80 49.05
C THR A 14 5.02 -16.72 49.45
N LEU A 15 4.05 -16.44 48.57
CA LEU A 15 2.96 -15.52 48.84
C LEU A 15 2.18 -16.02 50.04
N ASP A 16 1.86 -15.14 50.97
CA ASP A 16 0.97 -15.50 52.07
C ASP A 16 -0.48 -15.64 51.59
N HIS A 17 -1.36 -16.17 52.46
CA HIS A 17 -2.75 -16.44 52.09
C HIS A 17 -3.51 -15.16 51.71
N GLU A 18 -3.19 -14.05 52.37
CA GLU A 18 -3.82 -12.75 52.15
C GLU A 18 -3.39 -12.17 50.80
N GLU A 19 -2.12 -12.30 50.43
CA GLU A 19 -1.60 -11.95 49.11
C GLU A 19 -2.22 -12.81 48.00
N LEU A 20 -2.45 -14.10 48.25
CA LEU A 20 -3.10 -15.01 47.29
C LEU A 20 -4.57 -14.64 47.07
N GLU A 21 -5.28 -14.27 48.13
CA GLU A 21 -6.67 -13.79 48.05
C GLU A 21 -6.76 -12.45 47.34
N ALA A 22 -5.85 -11.51 47.65
CA ALA A 22 -5.77 -10.23 46.98
C ALA A 22 -5.51 -10.40 45.47
N LEU A 23 -4.59 -11.28 45.07
CA LEU A 23 -4.31 -11.60 43.66
C LEU A 23 -5.54 -12.22 42.96
N SER A 24 -6.22 -13.15 43.63
CA SER A 24 -7.45 -13.77 43.11
C SER A 24 -8.54 -12.71 42.87
N GLN A 25 -8.66 -11.76 43.79
CA GLN A 25 -9.60 -10.66 43.67
C GLN A 25 -9.23 -9.69 42.53
N SER A 26 -7.95 -9.33 42.39
CA SER A 26 -7.48 -8.50 41.27
C SER A 26 -7.72 -9.17 39.91
N HIS A 27 -7.49 -10.48 39.81
CA HIS A 27 -7.76 -11.24 38.59
C HIS A 27 -9.24 -11.21 38.21
N LYS A 28 -10.15 -11.40 39.18
CA LYS A 28 -11.60 -11.29 38.93
C LYS A 28 -12.01 -9.92 38.42
N VAL A 29 -11.42 -8.85 38.96
CA VAL A 29 -11.70 -7.47 38.50
C VAL A 29 -11.22 -7.27 37.06
N LEU A 30 -10.03 -7.78 36.70
CA LEU A 30 -9.51 -7.72 35.34
C LEU A 30 -10.39 -8.49 34.35
N GLU A 31 -10.80 -9.72 34.70
CA GLU A 31 -11.70 -10.53 33.86
C GLU A 31 -13.06 -9.88 33.68
N GLN A 32 -13.58 -9.25 34.74
CA GLN A 32 -14.82 -8.50 34.65
C GLN A 32 -14.68 -7.28 33.72
N ALA A 33 -13.61 -6.50 33.86
CA ALA A 33 -13.34 -5.36 32.97
C ALA A 33 -13.18 -5.82 31.52
N TYR A 34 -12.39 -6.87 31.28
CA TYR A 34 -12.22 -7.46 29.96
C TYR A 34 -13.55 -7.95 29.37
N SER A 35 -14.39 -8.64 30.15
CA SER A 35 -15.72 -9.08 29.69
C SER A 35 -16.66 -7.92 29.36
N VAL A 36 -16.49 -6.75 29.99
CA VAL A 36 -17.28 -5.55 29.67
C VAL A 36 -16.75 -4.92 28.39
N ASP A 37 -15.43 -4.76 28.27
CA ASP A 37 -14.79 -4.18 27.09
C ASP A 37 -15.01 -5.05 25.84
N SER A 38 -15.02 -6.38 25.97
CA SER A 38 -15.25 -7.30 24.86
C SER A 38 -16.69 -7.28 24.34
N LYS A 39 -17.62 -6.65 25.08
CA LYS A 39 -19.04 -6.51 24.72
C LYS A 39 -19.35 -5.09 24.24
N SER A 40 -18.34 -4.30 23.88
CA SER A 40 -18.54 -3.02 23.21
C SER A 40 -19.43 -3.23 21.98
N PRO A 41 -20.48 -2.42 21.78
CA PRO A 41 -21.39 -2.59 20.65
C PRO A 41 -20.64 -2.48 19.33
N ASP A 42 -21.00 -3.30 18.35
CA ASP A 42 -20.39 -3.25 17.02
C ASP A 42 -20.69 -1.91 16.33
N LEU A 43 -19.73 -1.40 15.56
CA LEU A 43 -19.88 -0.10 14.90
C LEU A 43 -20.99 -0.12 13.84
N VAL A 44 -21.18 -1.24 13.14
CA VAL A 44 -22.23 -1.37 12.12
C VAL A 44 -23.60 -1.37 12.78
N ASP A 45 -23.77 -2.10 13.88
CA ASP A 45 -25.01 -2.11 14.66
C ASP A 45 -25.33 -0.71 15.21
N GLN A 46 -24.32 0.00 15.73
CA GLN A 46 -24.48 1.39 16.16
C GLN A 46 -24.95 2.31 15.03
N ILE A 47 -24.37 2.18 13.83
CA ILE A 47 -24.79 2.97 12.66
C ILE A 47 -26.20 2.59 12.22
N ALA A 48 -26.56 1.31 12.26
CA ALA A 48 -27.86 0.79 11.83
C ALA A 48 -29.00 1.18 12.78
N ASP A 49 -28.75 1.20 14.09
CA ASP A 49 -29.71 1.56 15.13
C ASP A 49 -30.01 3.08 15.17
N HIS A 50 -29.20 3.90 14.50
CA HIS A 50 -29.46 5.32 14.30
C HIS A 50 -30.44 5.55 13.13
N SER A 51 -31.75 5.41 13.40
CA SER A 51 -32.83 5.59 12.43
C SER A 51 -33.17 7.04 12.05
N GLU A 52 -32.57 8.04 12.68
CA GLU A 52 -32.69 9.45 12.29
C GLU A 52 -31.43 9.95 11.58
N PRO A 53 -31.55 10.84 10.57
CA PRO A 53 -30.38 11.38 9.87
C PRO A 53 -29.43 12.00 10.89
N THR A 54 -28.26 11.39 11.04
CA THR A 54 -27.17 11.71 11.99
C THR A 54 -26.53 13.09 11.76
N SER A 55 -27.18 13.98 11.02
CA SER A 55 -26.70 15.33 10.71
C SER A 55 -26.62 16.25 11.93
N HIS A 56 -27.07 15.82 13.12
CA HIS A 56 -27.19 16.69 14.31
C HIS A 56 -26.42 16.22 15.56
N ASN A 57 -25.76 15.04 15.54
CA ASN A 57 -24.95 14.55 16.68
C ASN A 57 -23.45 14.84 16.51
N TYR A 58 -23.13 16.01 15.95
CA TYR A 58 -21.77 16.48 15.84
C TYR A 58 -21.51 17.50 16.95
N PHE A 59 -20.46 17.27 17.73
CA PHE A 59 -19.93 18.30 18.60
C PHE A 59 -19.15 19.32 17.75
N PHE A 60 -19.84 20.35 17.27
CA PHE A 60 -19.24 21.52 16.62
C PHE A 60 -19.04 22.66 17.63
N GLU A 61 -18.25 22.45 18.68
CA GLU A 61 -17.79 23.58 19.50
C GLU A 61 -16.63 24.31 18.81
N PRO A 62 -16.50 25.64 18.98
CA PRO A 62 -15.62 26.45 18.16
C PRO A 62 -14.16 26.08 18.42
N TYR A 63 -13.49 25.59 17.38
CA TYR A 63 -12.06 25.26 17.31
C TYR A 63 -11.08 26.41 17.63
N THR A 64 -11.55 27.53 18.17
CA THR A 64 -10.76 28.75 18.42
C THR A 64 -10.36 28.95 19.88
N ASN A 65 -10.87 28.16 20.84
CA ASN A 65 -10.40 28.24 22.22
C ASN A 65 -9.59 27.00 22.62
N THR A 66 -8.29 27.03 22.30
CA THR A 66 -7.30 26.00 22.68
C THR A 66 -7.04 25.91 24.20
N ALA A 67 -7.70 26.73 25.03
CA ALA A 67 -7.35 26.88 26.44
C ALA A 67 -8.27 26.16 27.44
N ALA A 68 -9.47 25.65 27.08
CA ALA A 68 -10.40 25.14 28.11
C ALA A 68 -11.51 24.15 27.65
N GLY A 69 -11.29 23.34 26.61
CA GLY A 69 -12.30 22.37 26.15
C GLY A 69 -11.71 21.02 25.72
N TRP A 70 -12.48 19.95 25.88
CA TRP A 70 -12.16 18.63 25.32
C TRP A 70 -12.00 18.77 23.80
N GLN A 71 -10.82 18.44 23.28
CA GLN A 71 -10.59 18.38 21.84
C GLN A 71 -10.62 16.92 21.42
N ALA A 72 -11.47 16.58 20.44
CA ALA A 72 -11.39 15.30 19.76
C ALA A 72 -10.06 15.23 19.01
N GLN A 73 -9.01 14.78 19.69
CA GLN A 73 -7.67 14.60 19.13
C GLN A 73 -7.63 13.34 18.26
N LEU A 74 -8.43 13.27 17.19
CA LEU A 74 -8.28 12.17 16.24
C LEU A 74 -6.94 12.27 15.50
N VAL A 75 -6.42 13.49 15.28
CA VAL A 75 -5.12 13.70 14.64
C VAL A 75 -4.42 14.93 15.20
N HIS A 76 -3.25 14.76 15.82
CA HIS A 76 -2.35 15.88 16.14
C HIS A 76 -1.40 16.12 14.96
N LYS A 77 -1.41 17.33 14.38
CA LYS A 77 -0.43 17.71 13.35
C LYS A 77 0.95 17.81 13.98
N GLN A 78 1.81 16.83 13.73
CA GLN A 78 3.16 16.80 14.29
C GLN A 78 4.14 17.71 13.53
N LYS A 79 4.50 17.36 12.30
CA LYS A 79 5.56 18.02 11.54
C LYS A 79 5.19 18.15 10.06
N LEU A 80 5.47 19.32 9.47
CA LEU A 80 5.43 19.51 8.01
C LEU A 80 6.80 19.14 7.44
N LEU A 81 6.81 18.23 6.46
CA LEU A 81 8.04 17.80 5.79
C LEU A 81 8.09 18.42 4.39
N PRO A 82 9.08 19.29 4.08
CA PRO A 82 9.27 19.79 2.73
C PRO A 82 9.78 18.68 1.80
N TYR A 83 9.55 18.84 0.50
CA TYR A 83 10.17 17.95 -0.48
C TYR A 83 11.69 18.04 -0.44
N PRO A 84 12.40 16.91 -0.60
CA PRO A 84 13.84 16.92 -0.83
C PRO A 84 14.23 17.83 -2.00
N ALA A 85 15.35 18.54 -1.86
CA ALA A 85 15.81 19.51 -2.86
C ALA A 85 15.96 18.91 -4.26
N ALA A 86 16.34 17.64 -4.37
CA ALA A 86 16.44 16.93 -5.63
C ALA A 86 15.11 16.86 -6.40
N ILE A 87 13.98 16.76 -5.70
CA ILE A 87 12.64 16.79 -6.32
C ILE A 87 12.33 18.21 -6.79
N THR A 88 12.63 19.22 -5.95
CA THR A 88 12.44 20.63 -6.32
C THR A 88 13.24 20.99 -7.57
N SER A 89 14.50 20.58 -7.67
CA SER A 89 15.32 20.79 -8.87
C SER A 89 14.83 20.01 -10.09
N ALA A 90 14.17 18.86 -9.91
CA ALA A 90 13.59 18.12 -11.01
C ALA A 90 12.39 18.86 -11.63
N TYR A 91 11.60 19.58 -10.81
CA TYR A 91 10.48 20.39 -11.32
C TYR A 91 10.91 21.49 -12.28
N ASP A 92 12.10 22.07 -12.10
CA ASP A 92 12.63 23.13 -12.98
C ASP A 92 12.80 22.66 -14.44
N ASN A 93 12.93 21.34 -14.66
CA ASN A 93 13.15 20.74 -15.98
C ASN A 93 11.99 19.85 -16.44
N MET A 94 10.84 19.90 -15.75
CA MET A 94 9.66 19.07 -16.05
C MET A 94 9.06 19.40 -17.43
N ARG A 95 8.80 18.37 -18.23
CA ARG A 95 8.28 18.51 -19.60
C ARG A 95 6.84 18.04 -19.79
N SER A 96 6.45 16.99 -19.08
CA SER A 96 5.17 16.31 -19.25
C SER A 96 4.30 16.45 -18.02
N GLY A 97 4.78 16.00 -16.86
CA GLY A 97 3.97 16.04 -15.65
C GLY A 97 4.61 15.37 -14.45
N SER A 98 3.93 15.47 -13.32
CA SER A 98 4.37 14.90 -12.05
C SER A 98 3.20 14.32 -11.28
N PHE A 99 3.43 13.15 -10.68
CA PHE A 99 2.49 12.47 -9.79
C PHE A 99 3.19 12.06 -8.51
N SER A 100 2.43 11.88 -7.44
CA SER A 100 2.98 11.53 -6.13
C SER A 100 2.00 10.69 -5.33
N GLY A 101 2.51 9.97 -4.34
CA GLY A 101 1.70 9.22 -3.40
C GLY A 101 2.52 8.66 -2.23
N LEU A 102 1.86 7.87 -1.39
CA LEU A 102 2.46 7.24 -0.22
C LEU A 102 2.56 5.73 -0.43
N LEU A 103 3.66 5.14 0.07
CA LEU A 103 3.91 3.71 0.20
C LEU A 103 4.05 3.42 1.70
N GLN A 104 2.92 3.40 2.39
CA GLN A 104 2.87 3.39 3.85
C GLN A 104 3.52 2.13 4.44
N GLU A 105 3.44 1.01 3.72
CA GLU A 105 4.00 -0.30 4.06
C GLU A 105 5.52 -0.27 4.26
N ILE A 106 6.20 0.69 3.64
CA ILE A 106 7.66 0.87 3.76
C ILE A 106 8.02 2.24 4.31
N HIS A 107 7.04 3.04 4.73
CA HIS A 107 7.23 4.39 5.25
C HIS A 107 7.91 5.36 4.27
N HIS A 108 7.65 5.18 2.97
CA HIS A 108 8.18 6.07 1.94
C HIS A 108 7.06 6.84 1.24
N ALA A 109 7.37 8.04 0.78
CA ALA A 109 6.59 8.73 -0.23
C ALA A 109 7.30 8.60 -1.57
N TRP A 110 6.52 8.61 -2.65
CA TRP A 110 7.03 8.62 -4.01
C TRP A 110 6.58 9.87 -4.75
N VAL A 111 7.46 10.40 -5.59
CA VAL A 111 7.16 11.45 -6.56
C VAL A 111 7.78 11.02 -7.88
N SER A 112 7.03 11.20 -8.96
CA SER A 112 7.53 11.11 -10.33
C SER A 112 7.62 12.52 -10.91
N VAL A 113 8.69 12.79 -11.65
CA VAL A 113 8.77 13.94 -12.55
C VAL A 113 9.14 13.38 -13.92
N ASP A 114 8.20 13.46 -14.86
CA ASP A 114 8.25 12.77 -16.14
C ASP A 114 8.53 11.27 -15.97
N ASN A 115 9.72 10.81 -16.33
CA ASN A 115 10.14 9.41 -16.25
C ASN A 115 11.03 9.12 -15.03
N VAL A 116 11.41 10.12 -14.23
CA VAL A 116 12.28 9.91 -13.07
C VAL A 116 11.44 9.67 -11.82
N LEU A 117 11.72 8.58 -11.10
CA LEU A 117 11.05 8.21 -9.87
C LEU A 117 11.92 8.54 -8.65
N PHE A 118 11.35 9.27 -7.70
CA PHE A 118 11.96 9.64 -6.43
C PHE A 118 11.22 8.96 -5.30
N LEU A 119 11.95 8.30 -4.40
CA LEU A 119 11.44 7.78 -3.13
C LEU A 119 12.17 8.44 -1.98
N TRP A 120 11.45 8.85 -0.94
CA TRP A 120 12.07 9.31 0.30
C TRP A 120 11.35 8.75 1.52
N ASP A 121 12.13 8.39 2.54
CA ASP A 121 11.62 7.94 3.83
C ASP A 121 11.11 9.18 4.61
N TYR A 122 9.80 9.27 4.81
CA TYR A 122 9.22 10.40 5.53
C TYR A 122 9.38 10.29 7.05
N THR A 123 9.90 9.17 7.56
CA THR A 123 10.25 9.00 8.98
C THR A 123 11.73 9.32 9.23
N ARG A 124 12.59 9.15 8.22
CA ARG A 124 14.05 9.36 8.30
C ARG A 124 14.52 10.17 7.09
N ALA A 125 14.55 11.49 7.25
CA ALA A 125 14.75 12.45 6.15
C ALA A 125 16.03 12.27 5.31
N GLU A 126 17.05 11.58 5.82
CA GLU A 126 18.31 11.34 5.12
C GLU A 126 18.23 10.21 4.07
N ARG A 127 17.16 9.41 4.07
CA ARG A 127 17.02 8.27 3.16
C ARG A 127 16.22 8.64 1.92
N PHE A 128 16.92 8.65 0.81
CA PHE A 128 16.42 9.10 -0.48
C PHE A 128 16.94 8.23 -1.61
N VAL A 129 16.09 7.92 -2.58
CA VAL A 129 16.42 7.10 -3.74
C VAL A 129 15.89 7.77 -5.00
N VAL A 130 16.75 7.84 -6.00
CA VAL A 130 16.40 8.21 -7.37
C VAL A 130 16.46 6.97 -8.24
N PHE A 131 15.46 6.79 -9.09
CA PHE A 131 15.41 5.73 -10.08
C PHE A 131 15.03 6.31 -11.43
N ASP A 132 15.98 6.24 -12.36
CA ASP A 132 15.92 6.74 -13.73
C ASP A 132 15.84 5.62 -14.78
N GLY A 133 15.57 4.37 -14.34
CA GLY A 133 15.44 3.20 -15.20
C GLY A 133 14.10 3.10 -15.94
N ILE A 134 13.43 4.22 -16.21
CA ILE A 134 12.13 4.28 -16.86
C ILE A 134 12.24 5.19 -18.09
N ASP A 135 11.76 4.71 -19.24
CA ASP A 135 11.89 5.48 -20.50
C ASP A 135 10.75 6.48 -20.76
N GLN A 136 9.56 6.23 -20.21
CA GLN A 136 8.35 7.00 -20.48
C GLN A 136 7.78 7.62 -19.21
N THR A 137 6.93 8.64 -19.39
CA THR A 137 6.26 9.33 -18.27
C THR A 137 5.52 8.34 -17.37
N ILE A 138 5.81 8.41 -16.08
CA ILE A 138 5.18 7.59 -15.05
C ILE A 138 3.78 8.15 -14.76
N SER A 139 2.76 7.30 -14.75
CA SER A 139 1.37 7.69 -14.48
C SER A 139 0.85 7.20 -13.13
N ALA A 140 1.36 6.07 -12.63
CA ALA A 140 0.97 5.50 -11.35
C ALA A 140 2.08 4.62 -10.77
N VAL A 141 2.21 4.61 -9.44
CA VAL A 141 3.10 3.72 -8.69
C VAL A 141 2.34 3.13 -7.53
N ALA A 142 2.52 1.84 -7.30
CA ALA A 142 2.04 1.15 -6.10
C ALA A 142 3.10 0.17 -5.59
N ILE A 143 2.90 -0.33 -4.38
CA ILE A 143 3.72 -1.38 -3.77
C ILE A 143 2.93 -2.68 -3.69
N ALA A 144 3.63 -3.80 -3.86
CA ALA A 144 3.07 -5.13 -3.73
C ALA A 144 4.03 -6.08 -3.02
N LYS A 145 3.47 -7.10 -2.36
CA LYS A 145 4.24 -8.28 -1.97
C LYS A 145 4.43 -9.16 -3.23
N PRO A 146 5.64 -9.66 -3.49
CA PRO A 146 5.86 -10.55 -4.63
C PRO A 146 5.19 -11.91 -4.40
N ILE A 147 4.65 -12.51 -5.46
CA ILE A 147 4.24 -13.92 -5.46
C ILE A 147 5.46 -14.80 -5.10
N PRO A 148 5.33 -15.73 -4.13
CA PRO A 148 6.41 -16.64 -3.74
C PRO A 148 7.00 -17.38 -4.94
N GLY A 149 8.33 -17.46 -5.02
CA GLY A 149 9.05 -18.17 -6.07
C GLY A 149 9.35 -17.35 -7.33
N VAL A 150 8.70 -16.21 -7.56
CA VAL A 150 9.02 -15.31 -8.70
C VAL A 150 10.36 -14.60 -8.47
N PHE A 151 10.51 -14.02 -7.28
CA PHE A 151 11.71 -13.29 -6.86
C PHE A 151 12.52 -14.13 -5.87
N LYS A 152 13.79 -13.75 -5.68
CA LYS A 152 14.62 -14.32 -4.61
C LYS A 152 13.98 -14.01 -3.25
N ALA A 153 14.11 -14.92 -2.29
CA ALA A 153 13.45 -14.84 -0.98
C ALA A 153 13.78 -13.57 -0.15
N PHE A 154 14.88 -12.87 -0.46
CA PHE A 154 15.24 -11.61 0.18
C PHE A 154 14.43 -10.40 -0.34
N VAL A 155 13.77 -10.51 -1.50
CA VAL A 155 12.89 -9.46 -2.03
C VAL A 155 11.57 -9.53 -1.28
N LYS A 156 11.32 -8.57 -0.39
CA LYS A 156 10.08 -8.51 0.42
C LYS A 156 8.98 -7.69 -0.22
N HIS A 157 9.35 -6.70 -1.04
CA HIS A 157 8.42 -5.81 -1.71
C HIS A 157 8.89 -5.54 -3.14
N VAL A 158 7.93 -5.27 -4.01
CA VAL A 158 8.15 -4.81 -5.37
C VAL A 158 7.33 -3.55 -5.61
N LEU A 159 7.91 -2.58 -6.30
CA LEU A 159 7.16 -1.47 -6.87
C LEU A 159 6.55 -1.91 -8.18
N VAL A 160 5.30 -1.51 -8.41
CA VAL A 160 4.62 -1.61 -9.68
C VAL A 160 4.60 -0.21 -10.27
N VAL A 161 5.34 0.00 -11.35
CA VAL A 161 5.47 1.31 -12.00
C VAL A 161 4.75 1.26 -13.33
N ALA A 162 3.69 2.05 -13.48
CA ALA A 162 2.97 2.22 -14.74
C ALA A 162 3.44 3.49 -15.45
N THR A 163 3.60 3.36 -16.77
CA THR A 163 3.94 4.44 -17.69
C THR A 163 2.81 4.62 -18.71
N ALA A 164 3.00 5.56 -19.64
CA ALA A 164 2.06 5.79 -20.74
C ALA A 164 1.77 4.55 -21.62
N SER A 165 2.70 3.58 -21.70
CA SER A 165 2.54 2.41 -22.61
C SER A 165 2.84 1.05 -21.97
N ASP A 166 3.54 0.99 -20.84
CA ASP A 166 3.84 -0.27 -20.17
C ASP A 166 3.83 -0.15 -18.66
N MET A 167 3.69 -1.29 -18.00
CA MET A 167 3.78 -1.43 -16.55
C MET A 167 4.87 -2.45 -16.22
N ARG A 168 5.67 -2.20 -15.17
CA ARG A 168 6.82 -3.04 -14.82
C ARG A 168 7.01 -3.22 -13.32
N LEU A 169 7.61 -4.35 -12.95
CA LEU A 169 7.94 -4.70 -11.57
C LEU A 169 9.39 -4.31 -11.25
N VAL A 170 9.58 -3.52 -10.20
CA VAL A 170 10.88 -3.03 -9.72
C VAL A 170 11.08 -3.51 -8.28
N PRO A 171 11.86 -4.57 -8.02
CA PRO A 171 12.09 -5.07 -6.67
C PRO A 171 12.84 -4.06 -5.80
N ILE A 172 12.44 -4.04 -4.53
CA ILE A 172 13.07 -3.23 -3.49
C ILE A 172 14.09 -4.13 -2.76
N LEU A 173 15.34 -3.70 -2.77
CA LEU A 173 16.42 -4.32 -2.04
C LEU A 173 16.66 -3.55 -0.75
N TYR A 174 16.60 -4.24 0.39
CA TYR A 174 16.89 -3.67 1.69
C TYR A 174 18.34 -3.93 2.07
N GLU A 175 19.04 -2.88 2.47
CA GLU A 175 20.36 -3.01 3.07
C GLU A 175 20.30 -3.93 4.29
N HIS A 176 21.28 -4.81 4.42
CA HIS A 176 21.31 -5.87 5.44
C HIS A 176 20.08 -6.79 5.47
N SER A 177 19.26 -6.79 4.42
CA SER A 177 17.97 -7.51 4.37
C SER A 177 17.01 -7.12 5.51
N ASP A 178 17.07 -5.88 5.99
CA ASP A 178 16.17 -5.34 7.03
C ASP A 178 15.07 -4.45 6.40
N PRO A 179 13.81 -4.93 6.31
CA PRO A 179 12.70 -4.15 5.74
C PRO A 179 12.27 -2.94 6.58
N VAL A 180 12.64 -2.91 7.86
CA VAL A 180 12.21 -1.89 8.82
C VAL A 180 13.24 -0.77 8.92
N ASN A 181 14.52 -1.14 9.04
CA ASN A 181 15.61 -0.18 9.24
C ASN A 181 16.65 -0.16 8.13
N GLY A 182 16.62 -1.04 7.14
CA GLY A 182 17.54 -0.95 6.01
C GLY A 182 17.23 0.24 5.11
N ALA A 183 18.27 0.86 4.54
CA ALA A 183 18.07 1.74 3.39
C ALA A 183 17.58 0.91 2.19
N ILE A 184 16.81 1.52 1.30
CA ILE A 184 16.28 0.83 0.13
C ILE A 184 17.10 1.13 -1.12
N ARG A 185 17.17 0.17 -2.04
CA ARG A 185 17.69 0.33 -3.39
C ARG A 185 16.70 -0.29 -4.37
N LEU A 186 16.51 0.37 -5.51
CA LEU A 186 15.66 -0.14 -6.58
C LEU A 186 16.52 -0.82 -7.64
N GLN A 187 16.04 -1.95 -8.16
CA GLN A 187 16.73 -2.70 -9.20
C GLN A 187 15.83 -2.86 -10.44
N ALA A 188 16.34 -2.49 -11.61
CA ALA A 188 15.61 -2.66 -12.86
C ALA A 188 15.39 -4.16 -13.20
N THR A 189 14.25 -4.48 -13.81
CA THR A 189 13.95 -5.84 -14.29
C THR A 189 13.33 -5.83 -15.67
N LYS A 190 13.22 -7.01 -16.28
CA LYS A 190 12.52 -7.23 -17.55
C LYS A 190 11.06 -7.71 -17.35
N LEU A 191 10.54 -7.68 -16.12
CA LEU A 191 9.18 -8.11 -15.82
C LEU A 191 8.21 -6.97 -16.11
N CYS A 192 7.69 -6.93 -17.32
CA CYS A 192 6.78 -5.89 -17.79
C CYS A 192 5.63 -6.41 -18.65
N ILE A 193 4.58 -5.61 -18.77
CA ILE A 193 3.43 -5.82 -19.64
C ILE A 193 3.13 -4.52 -20.39
N SER A 194 2.61 -4.63 -21.61
CA SER A 194 1.99 -3.49 -22.30
C SER A 194 0.71 -3.08 -21.58
N THR A 195 0.46 -1.78 -21.45
CA THR A 195 -0.84 -1.26 -21.00
C THR A 195 -1.83 -1.16 -22.17
N ASP A 196 -1.37 -1.33 -23.41
CA ASP A 196 -2.14 -1.13 -24.66
C ASP A 196 -2.79 0.26 -24.70
N ASP A 197 -1.97 1.28 -24.42
CA ASP A 197 -2.34 2.71 -24.36
C ASP A 197 -3.40 3.06 -23.30
N VAL A 198 -3.67 2.14 -22.36
CA VAL A 198 -4.47 2.45 -21.17
C VAL A 198 -3.64 3.33 -20.24
N THR A 199 -4.13 4.54 -19.97
CA THR A 199 -3.58 5.40 -18.93
C THR A 199 -3.98 4.82 -17.57
N VAL A 200 -3.07 4.07 -16.95
CA VAL A 200 -3.27 3.47 -15.63
C VAL A 200 -3.39 4.57 -14.59
N LYS A 201 -4.48 4.54 -13.82
CA LYS A 201 -4.78 5.52 -12.76
C LYS A 201 -4.62 4.94 -11.37
N LYS A 202 -4.97 3.66 -11.20
CA LYS A 202 -5.01 2.98 -9.91
C LYS A 202 -4.48 1.58 -10.05
N ILE A 203 -3.68 1.20 -9.06
CA ILE A 203 -3.05 -0.11 -8.94
C ILE A 203 -3.27 -0.55 -7.49
N VAL A 204 -3.76 -1.77 -7.31
CA VAL A 204 -3.91 -2.39 -5.99
C VAL A 204 -3.27 -3.77 -6.01
N SER A 205 -2.81 -4.22 -4.84
CA SER A 205 -2.24 -5.55 -4.71
C SER A 205 -2.88 -6.31 -3.55
N THR A 206 -2.99 -7.63 -3.70
CA THR A 206 -3.48 -8.51 -2.64
C THR A 206 -2.32 -8.94 -1.74
N ALA A 207 -2.63 -9.44 -0.54
CA ALA A 207 -1.62 -10.01 0.36
C ALA A 207 -0.86 -11.19 -0.26
N GLY A 208 -1.48 -11.92 -1.20
CA GLY A 208 -0.88 -13.01 -1.97
C GLY A 208 -0.04 -12.56 -3.17
N GLY A 209 0.00 -11.26 -3.46
CA GLY A 209 0.84 -10.68 -4.50
C GLY A 209 0.21 -10.56 -5.89
N ARG A 210 -1.09 -10.83 -6.03
CA ARG A 210 -1.83 -10.49 -7.26
C ARG A 210 -1.90 -8.97 -7.41
N ILE A 211 -1.79 -8.47 -8.63
CA ILE A 211 -1.75 -7.04 -8.91
C ILE A 211 -2.88 -6.71 -9.89
N PHE A 212 -3.81 -5.87 -9.45
CA PHE A 212 -4.90 -5.37 -10.28
C PHE A 212 -4.70 -3.89 -10.59
N PHE A 213 -5.22 -3.47 -11.74
CA PHE A 213 -5.16 -2.08 -12.13
C PHE A 213 -6.34 -1.68 -13.01
N GLY A 214 -6.62 -0.38 -13.00
CA GLY A 214 -7.69 0.23 -13.78
C GLY A 214 -7.30 1.64 -14.23
N GLY A 215 -7.92 2.09 -15.31
CA GLY A 215 -7.51 3.33 -15.95
C GLY A 215 -8.56 3.98 -16.83
N SER A 216 -8.07 4.60 -17.91
CA SER A 216 -8.84 5.41 -18.85
C SER A 216 -9.88 4.65 -19.66
N ASP A 217 -9.78 3.33 -19.74
CA ASP A 217 -10.63 2.47 -20.57
C ASP A 217 -11.80 1.83 -19.81
N GLY A 218 -11.84 1.99 -18.49
CA GLY A 218 -12.95 1.53 -17.66
C GLY A 218 -12.95 0.03 -17.35
N HIS A 219 -11.91 -0.72 -17.73
CA HIS A 219 -11.83 -2.15 -17.46
C HIS A 219 -10.91 -2.45 -16.27
N LEU A 220 -11.24 -3.54 -15.58
CA LEU A 220 -10.38 -4.13 -14.56
C LEU A 220 -9.39 -5.08 -15.23
N HIS A 221 -8.10 -4.82 -15.01
CA HIS A 221 -7.01 -5.65 -15.50
C HIS A 221 -6.22 -6.27 -14.35
N GLU A 222 -5.54 -7.37 -14.66
CA GLU A 222 -4.56 -8.02 -13.78
C GLU A 222 -3.19 -8.06 -14.47
N PHE A 223 -2.16 -7.64 -13.75
CA PHE A 223 -0.77 -7.92 -14.12
C PHE A 223 -0.44 -9.31 -13.60
N VAL A 224 -0.46 -10.29 -14.50
CA VAL A 224 -0.11 -11.67 -14.15
C VAL A 224 1.38 -11.89 -14.38
N TYR A 225 2.04 -12.36 -13.32
CA TYR A 225 3.45 -12.74 -13.32
C TYR A 225 3.62 -14.00 -12.49
N ASP A 226 4.38 -14.96 -13.00
CA ASP A 226 4.43 -16.30 -12.42
C ASP A 226 5.88 -16.82 -12.36
N ALA A 227 6.14 -17.67 -11.38
CA ALA A 227 7.41 -18.35 -11.19
C ALA A 227 7.59 -19.51 -12.17
N THR A 228 6.48 -20.01 -12.76
CA THR A 228 6.48 -21.21 -13.61
C THR A 228 7.20 -20.99 -14.95
N GLU A 229 8.52 -21.24 -14.94
CA GLU A 229 9.32 -21.48 -16.14
C GLU A 229 9.14 -22.93 -16.62
N GLY A 230 7.89 -23.32 -16.90
CA GLY A 230 7.61 -24.61 -17.51
C GLY A 230 8.21 -24.72 -18.92
N MET A 231 8.26 -25.94 -19.48
CA MET A 231 8.73 -26.21 -20.85
C MET A 231 8.13 -25.24 -21.88
N LEU A 232 6.84 -24.90 -21.73
CA LEU A 232 6.12 -23.95 -22.57
C LEU A 232 6.70 -22.52 -22.58
N HIS A 233 7.27 -22.06 -21.45
CA HIS A 233 7.96 -20.78 -21.36
C HIS A 233 9.33 -20.82 -22.05
N GLN A 234 10.10 -21.91 -21.87
CA GLN A 234 11.40 -22.09 -22.52
C GLN A 234 11.28 -22.21 -24.05
N LEU A 235 10.19 -22.81 -24.55
CA LEU A 235 9.84 -22.85 -25.98
C LEU A 235 9.21 -21.55 -26.51
N GLY A 236 9.04 -20.53 -25.67
CA GLY A 236 8.54 -19.20 -26.06
C GLY A 236 7.03 -19.11 -26.28
N TRP A 237 6.26 -20.15 -25.95
CA TRP A 237 4.80 -20.18 -26.14
C TRP A 237 4.02 -19.52 -24.99
N LYS A 238 4.66 -19.28 -23.83
CA LYS A 238 4.06 -18.54 -22.70
C LYS A 238 4.99 -17.40 -22.27
N ARG A 239 4.46 -16.18 -22.15
CA ARG A 239 5.19 -15.01 -21.61
C ARG A 239 5.25 -15.06 -20.08
N LYS A 240 6.38 -14.66 -19.50
CA LYS A 240 6.58 -14.56 -18.03
C LYS A 240 5.63 -13.57 -17.36
N CYS A 241 5.30 -12.50 -18.08
CA CYS A 241 4.36 -11.47 -17.67
C CYS A 241 3.30 -11.28 -18.77
N ARG A 242 2.04 -11.12 -18.37
CA ARG A 242 0.93 -10.82 -19.29
C ARG A 242 -0.13 -9.96 -18.60
N LYS A 243 -0.85 -9.19 -19.41
CA LYS A 243 -2.06 -8.48 -18.99
C LYS A 243 -3.26 -9.39 -19.20
N GLU A 244 -4.09 -9.54 -18.18
CA GLU A 244 -5.41 -10.16 -18.30
C GLU A 244 -6.50 -9.12 -18.02
N THR A 245 -7.62 -9.19 -18.74
CA THR A 245 -8.76 -8.27 -18.57
C THR A 245 -9.93 -9.06 -18.01
N HIS A 246 -10.44 -8.65 -16.85
CA HIS A 246 -11.51 -9.35 -16.13
C HIS A 246 -12.90 -8.80 -16.45
N THR A 247 -12.99 -7.61 -17.03
CA THR A 247 -14.27 -7.06 -17.47
C THR A 247 -14.72 -7.73 -18.77
N GLN A 248 -15.88 -8.40 -18.74
CA GLN A 248 -16.48 -8.99 -19.93
C GLN A 248 -17.17 -7.89 -20.74
N SER A 249 -16.48 -7.38 -21.76
CA SER A 249 -17.06 -6.48 -22.76
C SER A 249 -16.80 -6.98 -24.17
N LEU A 250 -17.79 -6.88 -25.06
CA LEU A 250 -17.65 -7.19 -26.48
C LEU A 250 -16.57 -6.32 -27.16
N SER A 251 -16.26 -5.14 -26.60
CA SER A 251 -15.18 -4.25 -27.06
C SER A 251 -13.77 -4.83 -26.88
N THR A 252 -13.61 -5.91 -26.10
CA THR A 252 -12.33 -6.61 -25.90
C THR A 252 -11.89 -7.37 -27.15
N TYR A 253 -12.83 -7.75 -28.01
CA TYR A 253 -12.56 -8.48 -29.26
C TYR A 253 -12.21 -7.57 -30.45
N ILE A 254 -12.27 -6.25 -30.28
CA ILE A 254 -11.93 -5.28 -31.32
C ILE A 254 -10.44 -4.96 -31.24
N PRO A 255 -9.65 -5.16 -32.32
CA PRO A 255 -8.23 -4.80 -32.33
C PRO A 255 -8.01 -3.32 -32.02
N SER A 256 -6.92 -2.99 -31.31
CA SER A 256 -6.61 -1.64 -30.82
C SER A 256 -6.66 -0.55 -31.91
N ILE A 257 -6.23 -0.87 -33.13
CA ILE A 257 -6.21 0.03 -34.29
C ILE A 257 -7.62 0.50 -34.69
N PHE A 258 -8.64 -0.34 -34.51
CA PHE A 258 -10.01 0.00 -34.89
C PHE A 258 -10.78 0.70 -33.77
N ARG A 259 -10.28 0.64 -32.53
CA ARG A 259 -10.94 1.22 -31.35
C ARG A 259 -11.07 2.76 -31.45
N SER A 260 -10.09 3.42 -32.09
CA SER A 260 -10.11 4.86 -32.34
C SER A 260 -11.10 5.29 -33.43
N LEU A 261 -11.38 4.43 -34.40
CA LEU A 261 -12.32 4.68 -35.51
C LEU A 261 -13.77 4.38 -35.12
N THR A 262 -13.99 3.39 -34.24
CA THR A 262 -15.33 3.00 -33.76
C THR A 262 -15.76 3.79 -32.52
N GLY A 263 -15.33 5.05 -32.36
CA GLY A 263 -15.67 5.89 -31.19
C GLY A 263 -17.17 6.02 -30.89
N ALA A 264 -18.05 5.64 -31.83
CA ALA A 264 -19.50 5.58 -31.67
C ALA A 264 -20.06 4.24 -31.10
N LEU A 265 -19.25 3.17 -31.04
CA LEU A 265 -19.61 1.86 -30.50
C LEU A 265 -18.76 1.47 -29.26
N SER A 266 -17.83 2.34 -28.85
CA SER A 266 -17.04 2.13 -27.64
C SER A 266 -17.96 2.19 -26.43
N SER A 267 -18.15 1.04 -25.80
CA SER A 267 -18.91 0.84 -24.57
C SER A 267 -18.79 2.00 -23.59
N SER A 268 -19.93 2.42 -23.03
CA SER A 268 -20.16 3.49 -22.05
C SER A 268 -19.48 3.28 -20.67
N HIS A 269 -18.38 2.54 -20.60
CA HIS A 269 -17.67 2.35 -19.35
C HIS A 269 -16.92 3.63 -19.03
N GLY A 270 -17.34 4.32 -17.96
CA GLY A 270 -16.58 5.42 -17.39
C GLY A 270 -15.18 4.98 -17.00
N LYS A 271 -14.33 5.93 -16.61
CA LYS A 271 -12.96 5.61 -16.17
C LYS A 271 -13.00 4.95 -14.79
N ILE A 272 -12.15 3.97 -14.54
CA ILE A 272 -11.92 3.51 -13.16
C ILE A 272 -11.13 4.61 -12.45
N VAL A 273 -11.75 5.24 -11.44
CA VAL A 273 -11.17 6.33 -10.66
C VAL A 273 -10.51 5.83 -9.39
N ASP A 274 -11.06 4.78 -8.79
CA ASP A 274 -10.53 4.16 -7.58
C ASP A 274 -10.67 2.64 -7.60
N LEU A 275 -9.77 1.97 -6.88
CA LEU A 275 -9.77 0.54 -6.65
C LEU A 275 -9.35 0.30 -5.20
N THR A 276 -10.02 -0.63 -4.53
CA THR A 276 -9.67 -1.05 -3.17
C THR A 276 -9.77 -2.56 -3.05
N ILE A 277 -8.95 -3.15 -2.19
CA ILE A 277 -9.00 -4.57 -1.86
C ILE A 277 -9.60 -4.70 -0.47
N ASP A 278 -10.63 -5.53 -0.34
CA ASP A 278 -11.09 -6.03 0.94
C ASP A 278 -10.22 -7.24 1.32
N ALA A 279 -9.33 -7.05 2.29
CA ALA A 279 -8.41 -8.10 2.71
C ALA A 279 -9.07 -9.15 3.63
N GLU A 280 -10.18 -8.81 4.29
CA GLU A 280 -10.87 -9.70 5.24
C GLU A 280 -11.77 -10.70 4.51
N ARG A 281 -12.38 -10.24 3.41
CA ARG A 281 -13.29 -11.04 2.58
C ARG A 281 -12.57 -11.67 1.39
N GLN A 282 -11.42 -12.32 1.57
CA GLN A 282 -10.67 -12.93 0.46
C GLN A 282 -11.49 -14.04 -0.25
N GLU A 283 -12.43 -13.65 -1.12
CA GLU A 283 -13.32 -14.53 -1.87
C GLU A 283 -12.71 -15.03 -3.20
N TRP A 284 -11.40 -14.84 -3.42
CA TRP A 284 -10.76 -15.19 -4.70
C TRP A 284 -9.47 -15.99 -4.50
N ALA A 285 -9.64 -17.21 -4.01
CA ALA A 285 -8.71 -18.33 -4.23
C ALA A 285 -8.96 -18.96 -5.61
#